data_AF-A0A517P6X0-F1
#
_entry.id   AF-A0A517P6X0-F1
#
_cell.length_a   1.000
_cell.length_b   1.000
_cell.length_c   1.000
_cell.angle_alpha   90.00
_cell.angle_beta   90.00
_cell.angle_gamma   90.00
#
_symmetry.space_group_name_H-M   'P 1'
#
loop_
_entity.id
_entity.type
_entity.pdbx_description
1 polymer ?
#
loop_
_entity_poly.entity_id
_entity_poly.type
_entity_poly.pdbx_seq_one_letter_code
_entity_poly.pdbx_strand_id
1 'polypeptide(L)'
;MSASPPPPPDGAPAGEGAAGGETAVVTMLGCPKCAAPLPVPAGRVRFLSCDHCGATVRLRRSHGRITAKRVRRLGRRVEGLSRAVRRMRIEEKLADLDDRWNRRRATLIDGWDERGKPQLPDRKLAVALTAVGAAAALYGAATSLLGGLFPFSLTFWGGLVVLAVGVPKWVRAERFRRGRENYRQARAALERRLSGSPSARDDTRHDARHDKARDDGPTGASR
;
A
#
# COMPACT_ATOMS: atom_id res chain seq x y z
N MET A 1 1.76 -26.27 -6.48
CA MET A 1 0.79 -25.49 -7.29
C MET A 1 1.50 -24.27 -7.82
N SER A 2 2.21 -24.43 -8.94
CA SER A 2 3.02 -23.38 -9.56
C SER A 2 2.14 -22.66 -10.58
N ALA A 3 1.84 -21.39 -10.33
CA ALA A 3 1.12 -20.55 -11.28
C ALA A 3 2.05 -20.23 -12.45
N SER A 4 1.61 -20.55 -13.67
CA SER A 4 2.32 -20.15 -14.88
C SER A 4 2.39 -18.62 -14.97
N PRO A 5 3.53 -18.04 -15.40
CA PRO A 5 3.64 -16.61 -15.61
C PRO A 5 2.69 -16.14 -16.73
N PRO A 6 2.14 -14.92 -16.63
CA PRO A 6 1.28 -14.38 -17.68
C PRO A 6 2.06 -14.17 -18.99
N PRO A 7 1.41 -14.34 -20.15
CA PRO A 7 2.05 -14.10 -21.45
C PRO A 7 2.44 -12.61 -21.59
N PRO A 8 3.52 -12.32 -22.34
CA PRO A 8 3.90 -10.95 -22.65
C PRO A 8 2.81 -10.24 -23.47
N PRO A 9 2.67 -8.90 -23.36
CA PRO A 9 1.71 -8.16 -24.15
C PRO A 9 2.13 -8.15 -25.63
N ASP A 10 1.34 -8.82 -26.47
CA ASP A 10 1.42 -8.74 -27.92
C ASP A 10 1.06 -7.33 -28.39
N GLY A 11 1.96 -6.69 -29.14
CA GLY A 11 1.65 -5.46 -29.86
C GLY A 11 2.61 -4.29 -29.62
N ALA A 12 3.91 -4.49 -29.85
CA ALA A 12 4.75 -3.39 -30.30
C ALA A 12 4.57 -3.26 -31.82
N PRO A 13 4.00 -2.16 -32.36
CA PRO A 13 4.00 -1.96 -33.80
C PRO A 13 5.45 -1.76 -34.24
N ALA A 14 5.93 -2.71 -35.05
CA ALA A 14 7.15 -2.55 -35.85
C ALA A 14 6.93 -1.38 -36.81
N GLY A 15 7.34 -0.19 -36.37
CA GLY A 15 7.42 0.99 -37.21
C GLY A 15 8.68 0.94 -38.06
N GLU A 16 8.70 0.05 -39.05
CA GLU A 16 9.56 0.19 -40.22
C GLU A 16 8.98 1.32 -41.08
N GLY A 17 9.53 2.52 -40.85
CA GLY A 17 9.25 3.74 -41.62
C GLY A 17 10.56 4.27 -42.18
N ALA A 18 10.75 4.04 -43.47
CA ALA A 18 11.92 4.31 -44.27
C ALA A 18 12.36 5.78 -44.35
N ALA A 19 13.57 5.92 -44.92
CA ALA A 19 14.14 7.05 -45.62
C ALA A 19 14.90 8.09 -44.77
N GLY A 20 16.22 7.94 -44.82
CA GLY A 20 17.17 9.01 -44.60
C GLY A 20 16.93 10.14 -45.60
N GLY A 21 16.11 11.12 -45.19
CA GLY A 21 16.25 12.47 -45.67
C GLY A 21 17.34 13.12 -44.83
N GLU A 22 18.43 13.53 -45.47
CA GLU A 22 19.44 14.41 -44.90
C GLU A 22 18.74 15.57 -44.16
N THR A 23 18.65 15.46 -42.84
CA THR A 23 18.02 16.50 -42.02
C THR A 23 19.01 17.65 -41.95
N ALA A 24 18.99 18.51 -42.96
CA ALA A 24 19.70 19.78 -42.91
C ALA A 24 19.30 20.47 -41.60
N VAL A 25 20.27 20.59 -40.69
CA VAL A 25 20.11 21.30 -39.42
C VAL A 25 20.06 22.77 -39.79
N VAL A 26 18.87 23.37 -39.73
CA VAL A 26 18.68 24.74 -40.23
C VAL A 26 19.17 25.76 -39.23
N THR A 27 19.08 25.47 -37.92
CA THR A 27 19.45 26.43 -36.87
C THR A 27 19.70 25.72 -35.54
N MET A 28 20.73 26.16 -34.81
CA MET A 28 20.97 25.79 -33.41
C MET A 28 20.21 26.76 -32.50
N LEU A 29 19.42 26.23 -31.56
CA LEU A 29 18.69 27.03 -30.56
C LEU A 29 19.09 26.62 -29.15
N GLY A 30 19.30 27.59 -28.25
CA GLY A 30 19.59 27.30 -26.85
C GLY A 30 18.35 26.75 -26.11
N CYS A 31 18.54 25.71 -25.30
CA CYS A 31 17.49 25.16 -24.45
C CYS A 31 17.03 26.21 -23.42
N PRO A 32 15.73 26.51 -23.28
CA PRO A 32 15.22 27.45 -22.28
C PRO A 32 15.28 26.91 -20.83
N LYS A 33 15.98 25.79 -20.57
CA LYS A 33 16.19 25.22 -19.22
C LYS A 33 17.65 25.18 -18.82
N CYS A 34 18.51 24.67 -19.69
CA CYS A 34 19.93 24.45 -19.38
C CYS A 34 20.88 25.19 -20.31
N ALA A 35 20.36 26.02 -21.23
CA ALA A 35 21.11 26.72 -22.28
C ALA A 35 21.85 25.83 -23.29
N ALA A 36 21.82 24.49 -23.14
CA ALA A 36 22.45 23.57 -24.07
C ALA A 36 21.93 23.76 -25.52
N PRO A 37 22.79 23.60 -26.54
CA PRO A 37 22.41 23.71 -27.94
C PRO A 37 21.43 22.60 -28.34
N LEU A 38 20.30 22.96 -28.95
CA LEU A 38 19.34 22.05 -29.57
C LEU A 38 19.43 22.18 -31.09
N PRO A 39 19.78 21.10 -31.83
CA PRO A 39 19.67 21.09 -33.28
C PRO A 39 18.19 21.08 -33.67
N VAL A 40 17.72 22.09 -34.41
CA VAL A 40 16.35 22.12 -34.92
C VAL A 40 16.33 21.65 -36.38
N PRO A 41 15.68 20.52 -36.69
CA PRO A 41 15.59 20.02 -38.06
C PRO A 41 14.72 20.96 -38.93
N ALA A 42 15.02 21.00 -40.23
CA ALA A 42 14.27 21.77 -41.23
C ALA A 42 12.76 21.44 -41.25
N GLY A 43 12.38 20.24 -40.83
CA GLY A 43 11.01 19.74 -40.87
C GLY A 43 10.01 20.48 -39.97
N ARG A 44 8.71 20.24 -40.21
CA ARG A 44 7.58 20.77 -39.42
C ARG A 44 7.44 20.11 -38.04
N VAL A 45 8.54 19.92 -37.33
CA VAL A 45 8.53 19.35 -35.98
C VAL A 45 7.99 20.40 -35.00
N ARG A 46 6.96 20.05 -34.22
CA ARG A 46 6.32 20.95 -33.24
C ARG A 46 6.92 20.83 -31.83
N PHE A 47 7.52 19.69 -31.52
CA PHE A 47 8.07 19.37 -30.21
C PHE A 47 9.48 18.78 -30.38
N LEU A 48 10.43 19.25 -29.58
CA LEU A 48 11.77 18.70 -29.51
C LEU A 48 12.09 18.38 -28.04
N SER A 49 12.78 17.28 -27.80
CA SER A 49 13.35 16.97 -26.49
C SER A 49 14.80 17.44 -26.46
N CYS A 50 15.22 18.04 -25.35
CA CYS A 50 16.62 18.39 -25.14
C CYS A 50 17.38 17.16 -24.64
N ASP A 51 18.39 16.71 -25.38
CA ASP A 51 19.18 15.53 -25.00
C ASP A 51 19.97 15.73 -23.70
N HIS A 52 20.30 16.98 -23.38
CA HIS A 52 21.09 17.29 -22.20
C HIS A 52 20.30 17.28 -20.88
N CYS A 53 19.02 17.66 -20.90
CA CYS A 53 18.21 17.81 -19.68
C CYS A 53 16.83 17.14 -19.73
N GLY A 54 16.52 16.45 -20.83
CA GLY A 54 15.25 15.74 -21.08
C GLY A 54 14.02 16.63 -21.24
N ALA A 55 14.16 17.96 -21.24
CA ALA A 55 13.01 18.85 -21.29
C ALA A 55 12.37 18.87 -22.68
N THR A 56 11.05 18.65 -22.75
CA THR A 56 10.28 18.83 -23.99
C THR A 56 9.96 20.30 -24.22
N VAL A 57 10.34 20.81 -25.39
CA VAL A 57 10.19 22.21 -25.81
C VAL A 57 9.28 22.26 -27.02
N ARG A 58 8.32 23.20 -27.02
CA ARG A 58 7.46 23.45 -28.18
C ARG A 58 8.09 24.52 -29.05
N LEU A 59 8.33 24.20 -30.31
CA LEU A 59 8.82 25.13 -31.32
C LEU A 59 7.63 25.89 -31.89
N ARG A 60 7.67 27.23 -31.84
CA ARG A 60 6.70 28.10 -32.50
C ARG A 60 7.45 28.91 -33.56
N ARG A 61 7.09 28.72 -34.82
CA ARG A 61 7.64 29.48 -35.96
C ARG A 61 6.66 30.61 -36.29
N SER A 62 7.11 31.87 -36.31
CA SER A 62 6.29 33.04 -36.62
C SER A 62 7.14 34.06 -37.36
N HIS A 63 6.73 34.47 -38.57
CA HIS A 63 7.40 35.49 -39.40
C HIS A 63 8.93 35.31 -39.50
N GLY A 64 9.40 34.10 -39.83
CA GLY A 64 10.84 33.81 -39.97
C GLY A 64 11.62 33.69 -38.65
N ARG A 65 11.02 33.94 -37.48
CA ARG A 65 11.63 33.68 -36.17
C ARG A 65 11.15 32.36 -35.58
N ILE A 66 12.09 31.59 -35.03
CA ILE A 66 11.82 30.34 -34.31
C ILE A 66 11.96 30.63 -32.81
N THR A 67 10.87 30.48 -32.06
CA THR A 67 10.87 30.65 -30.60
C THR A 67 10.58 29.31 -29.92
N ALA A 68 11.44 28.92 -28.99
CA ALA A 68 11.29 27.70 -28.21
C ALA A 68 10.61 28.03 -26.87
N LYS A 69 9.36 27.57 -26.65
CA LYS A 69 8.66 27.72 -25.37
C LYS A 69 8.61 26.40 -24.62
N ARG A 70 8.99 26.40 -23.35
CA ARG A 70 8.91 25.23 -22.47
C ARG A 70 7.45 24.81 -22.28
N VAL A 71 7.15 23.53 -22.50
CA VAL A 71 5.81 22.97 -22.25
C VAL A 71 5.65 22.67 -20.76
N ARG A 72 5.36 23.69 -19.95
CA ARG A 72 5.12 23.53 -18.49
C ARG A 72 3.83 22.76 -18.15
N ARG A 73 2.87 22.65 -19.09
CA ARG A 73 1.55 22.02 -18.83
C ARG A 73 1.61 20.49 -18.76
N LEU A 74 2.63 19.83 -19.36
CA LEU A 74 2.69 18.37 -19.37
C LEU A 74 3.21 17.79 -18.04
N GLY A 75 4.24 18.40 -17.45
CA GLY A 75 4.83 17.93 -16.19
C GLY A 75 3.82 17.83 -15.03
N ARG A 76 2.96 18.84 -14.88
CA ARG A 76 1.93 18.85 -13.83
C ARG A 76 0.89 17.73 -13.99
N ARG A 77 0.55 17.35 -15.22
CA ARG A 77 -0.38 16.24 -15.47
C ARG A 77 0.27 14.89 -15.17
N VAL A 78 1.54 14.72 -15.57
CA VAL A 78 2.31 13.50 -15.29
C VAL A 78 2.52 13.32 -13.78
N GLU A 79 2.82 14.39 -13.04
CA GLU A 79 2.92 14.36 -11.57
C GLU A 79 1.56 14.09 -10.89
N GLY A 80 0.45 14.56 -11.47
CA GLY A 80 -0.89 14.21 -11.02
C GLY A 80 -1.20 12.73 -11.22
N LEU A 81 -0.91 12.20 -12.42
CA LEU A 81 -1.11 10.80 -12.75
C LEU A 81 -0.22 9.88 -11.91
N SER A 82 1.06 10.21 -11.73
CA SER A 82 1.97 9.39 -10.93
C SER A 82 1.51 9.29 -9.47
N ARG A 83 0.98 10.39 -8.91
CA ARG A 83 0.35 10.41 -7.58
C ARG A 83 -0.93 9.57 -7.53
N ALA A 84 -1.80 9.68 -8.53
CA ALA A 84 -3.03 8.88 -8.60
C ALA A 84 -2.72 7.38 -8.69
N VAL A 85 -1.79 6.98 -9.56
CA VAL A 85 -1.34 5.58 -9.68
C VAL A 85 -0.74 5.08 -8.37
N ARG A 86 0.04 5.92 -7.67
CA ARG A 86 0.60 5.55 -6.36
C ARG A 86 -0.50 5.32 -5.32
N ARG A 87 -1.55 6.16 -5.32
CA ARG A 87 -2.71 6.02 -4.41
C ARG A 87 -3.45 4.72 -4.69
N MET A 88 -3.80 4.47 -5.94
CA MET A 88 -4.49 3.25 -6.38
C MET A 88 -3.71 1.99 -5.97
N ARG A 89 -2.38 1.97 -6.17
CA ARG A 89 -1.54 0.84 -5.74
C ARG A 89 -1.52 0.61 -4.23
N ILE A 90 -1.70 1.66 -3.42
CA ILE A 90 -1.78 1.51 -1.96
C ILE A 90 -3.15 0.99 -1.56
N GLU A 91 -4.21 1.51 -2.18
CA GLU A 91 -5.60 1.05 -1.97
C GLU A 91 -5.77 -0.43 -2.37
N GLU A 92 -5.20 -0.84 -3.50
CA GLU A 92 -5.14 -2.24 -3.93
C GLU A 92 -4.43 -3.14 -2.90
N LYS A 93 -3.30 -2.68 -2.35
CA LYS A 93 -2.57 -3.41 -1.29
C LYS A 93 -3.36 -3.52 0.01
N LEU A 94 -4.15 -2.51 0.34
CA LEU A 94 -5.05 -2.55 1.50
C LEU A 94 -6.17 -3.59 1.27
N ALA A 95 -6.81 -3.57 0.09
CA ALA A 95 -7.83 -4.55 -0.26
C ALA A 95 -7.29 -5.99 -0.23
N ASP A 96 -6.13 -6.25 -0.82
CA ASP A 96 -5.48 -7.56 -0.79
C ASP A 96 -5.06 -7.99 0.63
N LEU A 97 -4.64 -7.04 1.48
CA LEU A 97 -4.37 -7.31 2.89
C LEU A 97 -5.64 -7.72 3.65
N ASP A 98 -6.74 -6.99 3.45
CA ASP A 98 -8.04 -7.25 4.06
C ASP A 98 -8.60 -8.60 3.62
N ASP A 99 -8.52 -8.91 2.33
CA ASP A 99 -8.93 -10.19 1.77
C ASP A 99 -8.14 -11.37 2.34
N ARG A 100 -6.81 -11.25 2.41
CA ARG A 100 -5.97 -12.28 3.02
C ARG A 100 -6.26 -12.45 4.51
N TRP A 101 -6.59 -11.37 5.21
CA TRP A 101 -6.97 -11.44 6.61
C TRP A 101 -8.34 -12.12 6.76
N ASN A 102 -9.32 -11.76 5.94
CA ASN A 102 -10.65 -12.36 5.95
C ASN A 102 -10.61 -13.87 5.65
N ARG A 103 -9.84 -14.30 4.64
CA ARG A 103 -9.62 -15.73 4.35
C ARG A 103 -9.00 -16.47 5.52
N ARG A 104 -7.94 -15.92 6.15
CA ARG A 104 -7.30 -16.53 7.32
C ARG A 104 -8.19 -16.51 8.57
N ARG A 105 -9.01 -15.48 8.73
CA ARG A 105 -9.97 -15.37 9.83
C ARG A 105 -11.07 -16.42 9.69
N ALA A 106 -11.57 -16.65 8.47
CA ALA A 106 -12.58 -17.68 8.22
C ALA A 106 -12.09 -19.09 8.61
N THR A 107 -10.81 -19.41 8.39
CA THR A 107 -10.25 -20.72 8.79
C THR A 107 -9.97 -20.85 10.29
N LEU A 108 -10.13 -19.78 11.07
CA LEU A 108 -9.84 -19.75 12.51
C LEU A 108 -11.12 -19.59 13.38
N ILE A 109 -12.28 -19.36 12.76
CA ILE A 109 -13.56 -19.27 13.45
C ILE A 109 -14.15 -20.68 13.54
N ASP A 110 -14.43 -21.15 14.76
CA ASP A 110 -14.88 -22.53 15.02
C ASP A 110 -16.40 -22.72 14.82
N GLY A 111 -17.14 -21.67 14.49
CA GLY A 111 -18.57 -21.75 14.22
C GLY A 111 -19.28 -20.40 14.23
N TRP A 112 -20.56 -20.45 13.92
CA TRP A 112 -21.49 -19.33 14.00
C TRP A 112 -22.46 -19.60 15.14
N ASP A 113 -22.71 -18.59 15.95
CA ASP A 113 -23.80 -18.61 16.93
C ASP A 113 -25.15 -18.74 16.21
N GLU A 114 -26.20 -19.16 16.92
CA GLU A 114 -27.58 -19.22 16.42
C GLU A 114 -28.04 -17.87 15.85
N ARG A 115 -27.43 -16.78 16.33
CA ARG A 115 -27.66 -15.40 15.91
C ARG A 115 -26.84 -14.97 14.69
N GLY A 116 -26.11 -15.89 14.05
CA GLY A 116 -25.24 -15.60 12.91
C GLY A 116 -24.02 -14.74 13.26
N LYS A 117 -23.66 -14.63 14.55
CA LYS A 117 -22.44 -13.93 14.98
C LYS A 117 -21.28 -14.92 15.00
N PRO A 118 -20.10 -14.58 14.46
CA PRO A 118 -18.95 -15.47 14.53
C PRO A 118 -18.54 -15.62 16.00
N GLN A 119 -18.57 -16.84 16.53
CA GLN A 119 -18.04 -17.09 17.87
C GLN A 119 -16.53 -16.93 17.81
N LEU A 120 -16.02 -15.90 18.47
CA LEU A 120 -14.59 -15.79 18.70
C LEU A 120 -14.22 -16.82 19.78
N PRO A 121 -13.12 -17.58 19.60
CA PRO A 121 -12.65 -18.49 20.62
C PRO A 121 -12.37 -17.70 21.90
N ASP A 122 -13.22 -17.88 22.92
CA ASP A 122 -13.12 -17.14 24.16
C ASP A 122 -11.92 -17.64 24.95
N ARG A 123 -10.94 -16.75 25.12
CA ARG A 123 -9.67 -17.05 25.79
C ARG A 123 -9.90 -17.47 27.24
N LYS A 124 -10.91 -16.88 27.90
CA LYS A 124 -11.16 -17.16 29.32
C LYS A 124 -11.65 -18.58 29.52
N LEU A 125 -12.56 -19.05 28.67
CA LEU A 125 -13.08 -20.41 28.73
C LEU A 125 -12.00 -21.44 28.40
N ALA A 126 -11.21 -21.20 27.34
CA ALA A 126 -10.14 -22.12 26.95
C ALA A 126 -9.07 -22.27 28.04
N VAL A 127 -8.63 -21.16 28.64
CA VAL A 127 -7.64 -21.18 29.73
C VAL A 127 -8.21 -21.87 30.96
N ALA A 128 -9.46 -21.57 31.34
CA ALA A 128 -10.11 -22.21 32.49
C ALA A 128 -10.24 -23.73 32.31
N LEU A 129 -10.73 -24.19 31.16
CA LEU A 129 -10.86 -25.62 30.86
C LEU A 129 -9.51 -26.33 30.83
N THR A 130 -8.49 -25.70 30.25
CA THR A 130 -7.14 -26.29 30.19
C THR A 130 -6.52 -26.38 31.59
N ALA A 131 -6.69 -25.35 32.42
CA ALA A 131 -6.19 -25.33 33.80
C ALA A 131 -6.90 -26.39 34.66
N VAL A 132 -8.23 -26.51 34.56
CA VAL A 132 -9.01 -27.53 35.27
C VAL A 132 -8.64 -28.93 34.80
N GLY A 133 -8.50 -29.16 33.48
CA GLY A 133 -8.10 -30.45 32.94
C GLY A 133 -6.69 -30.85 33.38
N ALA A 134 -5.74 -29.91 33.39
CA ALA A 134 -4.39 -30.14 33.91
C ALA A 134 -4.40 -30.46 35.42
N ALA A 135 -5.16 -29.71 36.21
CA ALA A 135 -5.29 -29.98 37.64
C ALA A 135 -5.91 -31.36 37.92
N ALA A 136 -6.96 -31.73 37.18
CA ALA A 136 -7.60 -33.04 37.30
C ALA A 136 -6.65 -34.19 36.88
N ALA A 137 -5.88 -34.01 35.81
CA ALA A 137 -4.90 -35.01 35.36
C ALA A 137 -3.76 -35.19 36.39
N LEU A 138 -3.26 -34.09 36.96
CA LEU A 138 -2.24 -34.13 38.02
C LEU A 138 -2.78 -34.77 39.31
N TYR A 139 -4.02 -34.44 39.69
CA TYR A 139 -4.69 -35.05 40.85
C TYR A 139 -4.90 -36.55 40.65
N GLY A 140 -5.35 -36.98 39.47
CA GLY A 140 -5.41 -38.38 39.08
C GLY A 140 -4.03 -39.06 39.21
N ALA A 141 -3.00 -38.49 38.59
CA ALA A 141 -1.64 -39.03 38.68
C ALA A 141 -1.15 -39.15 40.13
N ALA A 142 -1.39 -38.16 40.98
CA ALA A 142 -1.00 -38.20 42.39
C ALA A 142 -1.76 -39.29 43.15
N THR A 143 -3.08 -39.42 42.97
CA THR A 143 -3.90 -40.44 43.64
C THR A 143 -3.54 -41.87 43.22
N SER A 144 -3.03 -42.07 42.01
CA SER A 144 -2.52 -43.38 41.55
C SER A 144 -1.35 -43.90 42.39
N LEU A 145 -0.51 -43.00 42.91
CA LEU A 145 0.64 -43.35 43.75
C LEU A 145 0.21 -43.85 45.13
N LEU A 146 -1.01 -43.54 45.58
CA LEU A 146 -1.57 -43.97 46.87
C LEU A 146 -2.40 -45.26 46.77
N GLY A 147 -2.39 -45.97 45.64
CA GLY A 147 -3.05 -47.29 45.50
C GLY A 147 -4.56 -47.26 45.26
N GLY A 148 -5.14 -46.10 44.95
CA GLY A 148 -6.57 -45.98 44.62
C GLY A 148 -6.88 -46.36 43.18
N LEU A 149 -7.30 -47.60 42.93
CA LEU A 149 -7.60 -48.10 41.57
C LEU A 149 -8.87 -47.46 40.94
N PHE A 150 -9.86 -47.09 41.76
CA PHE A 150 -11.22 -46.77 41.30
C PHE A 150 -11.47 -45.29 40.88
N PRO A 151 -10.98 -44.25 41.59
CA PRO A 151 -11.13 -42.86 41.15
C PRO A 151 -10.06 -42.37 40.16
N PHE A 152 -8.94 -43.11 40.05
CA PHE A 152 -7.80 -42.73 39.21
C PHE A 152 -8.17 -42.71 37.72
N SER A 153 -8.78 -43.80 37.24
CA SER A 153 -9.14 -43.99 35.84
C SER A 153 -9.98 -42.83 35.29
N LEU A 154 -11.07 -42.47 35.99
CA LEU A 154 -12.01 -41.44 35.55
C LEU A 154 -11.39 -40.04 35.55
N THR A 155 -10.65 -39.68 36.60
CA THR A 155 -10.04 -38.34 36.72
C THR A 155 -8.88 -38.16 35.75
N PHE A 156 -8.05 -39.18 35.59
CA PHE A 156 -6.92 -39.17 34.67
C PHE A 156 -7.38 -39.14 33.21
N TRP A 157 -8.24 -40.07 32.78
CA TRP A 157 -8.74 -40.08 31.41
C TRP A 157 -9.63 -38.88 31.10
N GLY A 158 -10.47 -38.47 32.05
CA GLY A 158 -11.28 -37.25 31.91
C GLY A 158 -10.42 -36.00 31.73
N GLY A 159 -9.39 -35.83 32.57
CA GLY A 159 -8.42 -34.74 32.44
C GLY A 159 -7.64 -34.78 31.11
N LEU A 160 -7.22 -35.97 30.68
CA LEU A 160 -6.52 -36.18 29.41
C LEU A 160 -7.39 -35.79 28.20
N VAL A 161 -8.67 -36.19 28.18
CA VAL A 161 -9.61 -35.85 27.10
C VAL A 161 -9.84 -34.34 27.06
N VAL A 162 -10.05 -33.69 28.21
CA VAL A 162 -10.20 -32.23 28.27
C VAL A 162 -8.96 -31.52 27.76
N LEU A 163 -7.75 -32.00 28.10
CA LEU A 163 -6.49 -31.49 27.56
C LEU A 163 -6.37 -31.68 26.05
N ALA A 164 -6.67 -32.88 25.55
CA ALA A 164 -6.58 -33.21 24.12
C ALA A 164 -7.48 -32.33 23.26
N VAL A 165 -8.67 -31.97 23.76
CA VAL A 165 -9.59 -31.05 23.08
C VAL A 165 -9.23 -29.58 23.31
N GLY A 166 -8.69 -29.24 24.48
CA GLY A 166 -8.36 -27.85 24.87
C GLY A 166 -7.12 -27.28 24.17
N VAL A 167 -6.05 -28.06 24.05
CA VAL A 167 -4.76 -27.59 23.50
C VAL A 167 -4.89 -27.06 22.05
N PRO A 168 -5.53 -27.77 21.10
CA PRO A 168 -5.70 -27.25 19.73
C PRO A 168 -6.47 -25.93 19.69
N LYS A 169 -7.50 -25.76 20.54
CA LYS A 169 -8.28 -24.51 20.64
C LYS A 169 -7.42 -23.35 21.14
N TRP A 170 -6.54 -23.60 22.13
CA TRP A 170 -5.61 -22.61 22.62
C TRP A 170 -4.60 -22.16 21.54
N VAL A 171 -4.03 -23.11 20.80
CA VAL A 171 -3.10 -22.80 19.69
C VAL A 171 -3.79 -21.97 18.60
N ARG A 172 -5.03 -22.29 18.24
CA ARG A 172 -5.83 -21.49 17.28
C ARG A 172 -6.08 -20.07 17.78
N ALA A 173 -6.49 -19.92 19.05
CA ALA A 173 -6.73 -18.61 19.64
C ALA A 173 -5.48 -17.73 19.62
N GLU A 174 -4.31 -18.30 19.91
CA GLU A 174 -3.04 -17.58 19.89
C GLU A 174 -2.61 -17.22 18.45
N ARG A 175 -2.79 -18.13 17.48
CA ARG A 175 -2.57 -17.82 16.05
C ARG A 175 -3.48 -16.69 15.57
N PHE A 176 -4.73 -16.69 15.99
CA PHE A 176 -5.68 -15.62 15.66
C PHE A 176 -5.22 -14.27 16.23
N ARG A 177 -4.76 -14.23 17.48
CA ARG A 177 -4.23 -13.00 18.11
C ARG A 177 -3.02 -12.45 17.36
N ARG A 178 -2.00 -13.29 17.13
CA ARG A 178 -0.79 -12.87 16.40
C ARG A 178 -1.12 -12.42 14.99
N GLY A 179 -2.00 -13.14 14.30
CA GLY A 179 -2.49 -12.76 12.97
C GLY A 179 -3.19 -11.40 12.96
N ARG A 180 -4.05 -11.13 13.96
CA ARG A 180 -4.78 -9.87 14.11
C ARG A 180 -3.83 -8.69 14.39
N GLU A 181 -2.82 -8.91 15.21
CA GLU A 181 -1.82 -7.89 15.52
C GLU A 181 -0.96 -7.55 14.30
N ASN A 182 -0.45 -8.57 13.61
CA ASN A 182 0.28 -8.41 12.35
C ASN A 182 -0.56 -7.67 11.29
N TYR A 183 -1.85 -8.02 11.18
CA TYR A 183 -2.79 -7.34 10.29
C TYR A 183 -2.94 -5.85 10.65
N ARG A 184 -3.16 -5.53 11.94
CA ARG A 184 -3.30 -4.14 12.42
C ARG A 184 -2.03 -3.32 12.16
N GLN A 185 -0.86 -3.89 12.42
CA GLN A 185 0.42 -3.23 12.17
C GLN A 185 0.63 -2.98 10.67
N ALA A 186 0.35 -3.98 9.83
CA ALA A 186 0.47 -3.87 8.37
C ALA A 186 -0.49 -2.82 7.79
N ARG A 187 -1.75 -2.80 8.25
CA ARG A 187 -2.75 -1.82 7.85
C ARG A 187 -2.34 -0.40 8.26
N ALA A 188 -1.94 -0.21 9.52
CA ALA A 188 -1.47 1.09 10.01
C ALA A 188 -0.20 1.57 9.26
N ALA A 189 0.66 0.67 8.80
CA ALA A 189 1.81 1.03 7.98
C ALA A 189 1.40 1.51 6.58
N LEU A 190 0.40 0.89 5.95
CA LEU A 190 -0.14 1.32 4.65
C LEU A 190 -0.92 2.63 4.76
N GLU A 191 -1.75 2.79 5.79
CA GLU A 191 -2.49 4.02 6.08
C GLU A 191 -1.54 5.20 6.32
N ARG A 192 -0.43 5.00 7.04
CA ARG A 192 0.62 6.03 7.20
C ARG A 192 1.29 6.42 5.89
N ARG A 193 1.44 5.49 4.94
CA ARG A 193 1.98 5.81 3.60
C ARG A 193 0.97 6.58 2.75
N LEU A 194 -0.32 6.33 2.97
CA LEU A 194 -1.40 7.06 2.33
C LEU A 194 -1.48 8.50 2.87
N SER A 195 -1.47 8.68 4.19
CA SER A 195 -1.52 9.99 4.85
C SER A 195 -0.22 10.79 4.75
N GLY A 196 0.93 10.12 4.74
CA GLY A 196 2.24 10.72 4.54
C GLY A 196 2.54 11.11 3.09
N SER A 197 1.61 10.87 2.15
CA SER A 197 1.73 11.37 0.78
C SER A 197 1.68 12.91 0.80
N PRO A 198 2.68 13.60 0.24
CA PRO A 198 2.89 15.05 0.43
C PRO A 198 1.76 15.97 -0.05
N SER A 199 0.66 15.46 -0.63
CA SER A 199 -0.47 16.31 -1.03
C SER A 199 -1.17 16.99 0.15
N ALA A 200 -1.17 16.42 1.35
CA ALA A 200 -1.80 17.06 2.51
C ALA A 200 -0.98 18.21 3.12
N ARG A 201 0.35 18.21 2.89
CA ARG A 201 1.26 19.21 3.46
C ARG A 201 1.45 20.44 2.57
N ASP A 202 1.17 20.33 1.28
CA ASP A 202 1.36 21.44 0.34
C ASP A 202 0.12 22.34 0.27
N ASP A 203 -1.10 21.79 0.43
CA ASP A 203 -2.33 22.59 0.44
C ASP A 203 -2.41 23.50 1.68
N THR A 204 -2.06 23.00 2.87
CA THR A 204 -2.08 23.81 4.10
C THR A 204 -1.03 24.93 4.11
N ARG A 205 0.07 24.77 3.37
CA ARG A 205 1.11 25.81 3.27
C ARG A 205 0.72 26.92 2.29
N HIS A 206 -0.17 26.64 1.34
CA HIS A 206 -0.61 27.65 0.38
C HIS A 206 -1.66 28.60 0.99
N ASP A 207 -2.51 28.10 1.89
CA ASP A 207 -3.52 28.90 2.59
C ASP A 207 -2.92 29.80 3.68
N ALA A 208 -1.96 29.31 4.46
CA ALA A 208 -1.29 30.11 5.50
C ALA A 208 -0.53 31.34 4.95
N ARG A 209 -0.19 31.33 3.65
CA ARG A 209 0.48 32.46 2.99
C ARG A 209 -0.50 33.53 2.49
N HIS A 210 -1.78 33.20 2.34
CA HIS A 210 -2.81 34.17 1.94
C HIS A 210 -3.39 34.92 3.14
N ASP A 211 -3.50 34.30 4.31
CA ASP A 211 -3.97 35.01 5.51
C ASP A 211 -2.95 36.01 6.04
N LYS A 212 -1.64 35.70 5.96
CA LYS A 212 -0.61 36.66 6.40
C LYS A 212 -0.54 37.94 5.56
N ALA A 213 -1.08 37.94 4.35
CA ALA A 213 -1.13 39.14 3.51
C ALA A 213 -2.33 40.05 3.81
N ARG A 214 -3.25 39.66 4.70
CA ARG A 214 -4.48 40.42 5.00
C ARG A 214 -4.40 41.26 6.28
N ASP A 215 -3.45 40.99 7.17
CA ASP A 215 -3.27 41.73 8.44
C ASP A 215 -2.28 42.90 8.35
N ASP A 216 -1.54 43.07 7.26
CA ASP A 216 -0.75 44.29 7.02
C ASP A 216 -1.62 45.40 6.42
N GLY A 217 -2.75 45.71 7.08
CA GLY A 217 -3.53 46.91 6.82
C GLY A 217 -2.79 48.13 7.40
N PRO A 218 -2.66 49.26 6.68
CA PRO A 218 -1.94 50.42 7.17
C PRO A 218 -2.65 50.97 8.41
N THR A 219 -2.01 50.83 9.57
CA THR A 219 -2.33 51.61 10.77
C THR A 219 -2.10 53.08 10.43
N GLY A 220 -3.18 53.73 10.02
CA GLY A 220 -3.23 55.16 9.74
C GLY A 220 -2.81 55.92 10.98
N ALA A 221 -1.73 56.69 10.83
CA ALA A 221 -1.39 57.78 11.71
C ALA A 221 -2.49 58.85 11.61
N SER A 222 -3.36 58.93 12.60
CA SER A 222 -4.20 60.10 12.85
C SER A 222 -3.52 60.98 13.90
N ARG A 223 -3.31 62.23 13.49
CA ARG A 223 -2.73 63.36 14.22
C ARG A 223 -3.50 63.72 15.49
#